data_AF-A0AAU8GAP1-F1
#
_entry.id   AF-A0AAU8GAP1-F1
#
_cell.length_a   1.000
_cell.length_b   1.000
_cell.length_c   1.000
_cell.angle_alpha   90.00
_cell.angle_beta   90.00
_cell.angle_gamma   90.00
#
_symmetry.space_group_name_H-M   'P 1'
#
loop_
_entity.id
_entity.type
_entity.pdbx_description
1 polymer ?
#
loop_
_entity_poly.entity_id
_entity_poly.type
_entity_poly.pdbx_seq_one_letter_code
_entity_poly.pdbx_strand_id
1 'polypeptide(L)'
;MWLVIGLILGALLIWLVSFMKGKGVTMRWYEWILGLIGLALLLFTVQNYFGSQAELEPTAANMFLLVTGLPALILLAITWQLVIRHKES
;
A
#
# COMPACT_ATOMS: atom_id res chain seq x y z
N MET A 1 0.84 -14.66 -14.48
CA MET A 1 0.32 -14.48 -13.10
C MET A 1 0.60 -13.07 -12.57
N TRP A 2 1.86 -12.61 -12.55
CA TRP A 2 2.21 -11.25 -12.11
C TRP A 2 1.49 -10.11 -12.84
N LEU A 3 1.27 -10.24 -14.15
CA LEU A 3 0.51 -9.26 -14.93
C LEU A 3 -0.95 -9.12 -14.45
N VAL A 4 -1.63 -10.24 -14.16
CA VAL A 4 -3.01 -10.23 -13.66
C VAL A 4 -3.08 -9.58 -12.28
N ILE A 5 -2.13 -9.90 -11.40
CA ILE A 5 -2.02 -9.28 -10.07
C ILE A 5 -1.79 -7.77 -10.21
N GLY A 6 -0.90 -7.35 -11.11
CA GLY A 6 -0.65 -5.93 -11.41
C GLY A 6 -1.88 -5.21 -11.93
N LEU A 7 -2.68 -5.84 -12.81
CA LEU A 7 -3.94 -5.27 -13.30
C LEU A 7 -4.99 -5.12 -12.20
N ILE A 8 -5.15 -6.14 -11.34
CA ILE A 8 -6.08 -6.07 -10.20
C ILE A 8 -5.67 -4.95 -9.26
N LEU A 9 -4.38 -4.84 -8.94
CA LEU A 9 -3.84 -3.77 -8.10
C LEU A 9 -4.03 -2.39 -8.73
N GLY A 10 -3.74 -2.23 -10.03
CA GLY A 10 -3.96 -0.99 -10.76
C GLY A 10 -5.44 -0.58 -10.74
N ALA A 11 -6.35 -1.52 -11.00
CA ALA A 11 -7.79 -1.28 -10.92
C ALA A 11 -8.24 -0.87 -9.50
N LEU A 12 -7.72 -1.54 -8.47
CA LEU A 12 -8.01 -1.23 -7.06
C LEU A 12 -7.55 0.19 -6.70
N LEU A 13 -6.36 0.60 -7.17
CA LEU A 13 -5.82 1.94 -6.95
C LEU A 13 -6.62 3.01 -7.69
N ILE A 14 -6.97 2.78 -8.95
CA ILE A 14 -7.81 3.70 -9.73
C ILE A 14 -9.16 3.87 -9.05
N TRP A 15 -9.78 2.77 -8.61
CA TRP A 15 -11.04 2.79 -7.87
C TRP A 15 -10.92 3.58 -6.57
N LEU A 16 -9.87 3.33 -5.77
CA LEU A 16 -9.63 4.04 -4.51
C LEU A 16 -9.44 5.55 -4.72
N VAL A 17 -8.61 5.95 -5.70
CA VAL A 17 -8.39 7.36 -6.04
C VAL A 17 -9.68 8.02 -6.53
N SER A 18 -10.46 7.32 -7.36
CA SER A 18 -11.73 7.82 -7.88
C SER A 18 -12.77 7.99 -6.78
N PHE A 19 -12.83 7.04 -5.84
CA PHE A 19 -13.69 7.11 -4.65
C PHE A 19 -13.31 8.28 -3.74
N MET A 20 -12.01 8.50 -3.50
CA MET A 20 -11.53 9.64 -2.72
C MET A 20 -11.87 10.98 -3.39
N LYS A 21 -11.70 11.08 -4.71
CA LYS A 21 -12.09 12.25 -5.50
C LYS A 21 -13.60 12.53 -5.40
N GLY A 22 -14.44 11.50 -5.49
CA GLY A 22 -15.90 11.63 -5.33
C GLY A 22 -16.33 12.14 -3.96
N LYS A 23 -15.49 11.98 -2.92
CA LYS A 23 -15.70 12.51 -1.57
C LYS A 23 -15.10 13.89 -1.32
N GLY A 24 -14.56 14.56 -2.35
CA GLY A 24 -13.91 15.86 -2.21
C GLY A 24 -12.66 15.84 -1.34
N VAL A 25 -11.98 14.70 -1.25
CA VAL A 25 -10.77 14.56 -0.42
C VAL A 25 -9.59 15.22 -1.15
N THR A 26 -9.03 16.27 -0.55
CA THR A 26 -7.84 16.96 -1.08
C THR A 26 -6.59 16.52 -0.33
N MET A 27 -5.68 15.84 -1.04
CA MET A 27 -4.39 15.40 -0.49
C MET A 27 -3.31 16.48 -0.67
N ARG A 28 -2.52 16.72 0.37
CA ARG A 28 -1.30 17.53 0.34
C ARG A 28 -0.15 16.74 -0.28
N TRP A 29 0.88 17.45 -0.75
CA TRP A 29 2.02 16.86 -1.45
C TRP A 29 2.73 15.76 -0.62
N TYR A 30 2.88 15.95 0.70
CA TYR A 30 3.53 14.96 1.57
C TYR A 30 2.65 13.73 1.83
N GLU A 31 1.33 13.87 1.80
CA GLU A 31 0.37 12.76 1.95
C GLU A 31 0.45 11.84 0.73
N TRP A 32 0.63 12.42 -0.47
CA TRP A 32 0.91 11.65 -1.69
C TRP A 32 2.20 10.86 -1.58
N ILE A 33 3.28 11.48 -1.13
CA ILE A 33 4.58 10.82 -1.01
C ILE A 33 4.52 9.69 0.02
N LEU A 34 3.98 9.95 1.22
CA LEU A 34 3.84 8.93 2.27
C LEU A 34 2.96 7.77 1.82
N GLY A 35 1.82 8.07 1.18
CA GLY A 35 0.91 7.05 0.65
C GLY A 35 1.58 6.21 -0.43
N LEU A 36 2.32 6.82 -1.35
CA LEU A 36 3.01 6.11 -2.43
C LEU A 36 4.15 5.23 -1.90
N ILE A 37 4.92 5.71 -0.93
CA ILE A 37 5.98 4.93 -0.27
C ILE A 37 5.38 3.74 0.47
N GLY A 38 4.32 3.97 1.27
CA GLY A 38 3.62 2.90 1.97
C GLY A 38 3.06 1.85 1.02
N LEU A 39 2.47 2.28 -0.09
CA LEU A 39 1.94 1.38 -1.12
C LEU A 39 3.06 0.59 -1.82
N ALA A 40 4.15 1.24 -2.22
CA ALA A 40 5.28 0.58 -2.86
C ALA A 40 5.91 -0.47 -1.92
N LEU A 41 6.04 -0.16 -0.64
CA LEU A 41 6.57 -1.09 0.36
C LEU A 41 5.63 -2.27 0.61
N LEU A 42 4.31 -2.04 0.57
CA LEU A 42 3.32 -3.12 0.65
C LEU A 42 3.40 -4.05 -0.55
N LEU A 43 3.52 -3.49 -1.76
CA LEU A 43 3.69 -4.26 -3.00
C LEU A 43 4.97 -5.09 -2.98
N PHE A 44 6.08 -4.48 -2.55
CA PHE A 44 7.35 -5.17 -2.36
C PHE A 44 7.20 -6.35 -1.38
N THR A 45 6.50 -6.14 -0.26
CA THR A 45 6.23 -7.19 0.73
C THR A 45 5.46 -8.35 0.11
N VAL A 46 4.36 -8.05 -0.59
CA VAL A 46 3.50 -9.08 -1.21
C VAL A 46 4.29 -9.89 -2.24
N GLN A 47 5.04 -9.21 -3.11
CA GLN A 47 5.84 -9.87 -4.14
C GLN A 47 6.86 -10.84 -3.52
N ASN A 48 7.62 -10.37 -2.53
CA ASN A 48 8.67 -11.18 -1.91
C ASN A 48 8.10 -12.28 -1.00
N TYR A 49 6.97 -12.04 -0.32
CA TYR A 49 6.30 -13.09 0.45
C TYR A 49 5.94 -14.29 -0.43
N PHE A 50 5.25 -14.05 -1.55
CA PHE A 50 4.87 -15.13 -2.46
C PHE A 50 6.07 -15.75 -3.18
N GLY A 51 7.11 -14.96 -3.47
CA GLY A 51 8.38 -15.47 -3.99
C GLY A 51 9.06 -16.46 -3.03
N SER A 52 9.28 -16.05 -1.79
CA SER A 52 9.92 -16.90 -0.77
C SER A 52 9.09 -18.14 -0.42
N GLN A 53 7.74 -18.05 -0.44
CA GLN A 53 6.90 -19.24 -0.25
C GLN A 53 7.04 -20.24 -1.40
N ALA A 54 7.15 -19.77 -2.64
CA ALA A 54 7.38 -20.63 -3.80
C ALA A 54 8.78 -21.29 -3.76
N GLU A 55 9.74 -20.65 -3.09
CA GLU A 55 11.09 -21.17 -2.85
C GLU A 55 11.20 -22.03 -1.58
N LEU A 56 10.09 -22.35 -0.90
CA LEU A 56 10.05 -23.13 0.34
C LEU A 56 10.83 -22.51 1.50
N GLU A 57 10.90 -21.18 1.53
CA GLU A 57 11.57 -20.37 2.55
C GLU A 57 10.54 -19.60 3.42
N PRO A 58 9.73 -20.30 4.24
CA PRO A 58 8.65 -19.68 5.00
C PRO A 58 9.15 -18.67 6.05
N THR A 59 10.37 -18.88 6.57
CA THR A 59 11.00 -17.95 7.50
C THR A 59 11.27 -16.60 6.83
N ALA A 60 11.85 -16.61 5.63
CA ALA A 60 12.09 -15.39 4.85
C ALA A 60 10.77 -14.71 4.47
N ALA A 61 9.77 -15.48 4.04
CA ALA A 61 8.44 -14.96 3.72
C ALA A 61 7.84 -14.19 4.92
N ASN A 62 7.83 -14.79 6.10
CA ASN A 62 7.30 -14.15 7.31
C ASN A 62 8.11 -12.93 7.75
N MET A 63 9.42 -12.91 7.49
CA MET A 63 10.25 -11.73 7.74
C MET A 63 9.85 -10.54 6.86
N PHE A 64 9.45 -10.74 5.60
CA PHE A 64 8.91 -9.65 4.79
C PHE A 64 7.62 -9.08 5.39
N LEU A 65 6.71 -9.91 5.91
CA LEU A 65 5.49 -9.42 6.57
C LEU A 65 5.81 -8.49 7.76
N LEU A 66 6.82 -8.85 8.56
CA LEU A 66 7.19 -8.08 9.76
C LEU A 66 8.03 -6.84 9.44
N VAL A 67 9.05 -6.98 8.60
CA VAL A 67 10.08 -5.94 8.39
C VAL A 67 9.65 -4.91 7.37
N THR A 68 8.89 -5.30 6.34
CA THR A 68 8.44 -4.37 5.31
C THR A 68 6.92 -4.23 5.31
N GLY A 69 6.18 -5.30 5.59
CA GLY A 69 4.71 -5.30 5.60
C GLY A 69 4.12 -4.45 6.72
N LEU A 70 4.57 -4.66 7.96
CA LEU A 70 4.07 -3.89 9.09
C LEU A 70 4.39 -2.38 8.96
N PRO A 71 5.62 -1.95 8.62
CA PRO A 71 5.88 -0.53 8.33
C PRO A 71 5.04 0.03 7.19
N ALA A 72 4.79 -0.75 6.13
CA ALA A 72 3.94 -0.32 5.02
C ALA A 72 2.51 -0.03 5.49
N LEU A 73 1.91 -0.92 6.29
CA LEU A 73 0.59 -0.72 6.87
C LEU A 73 0.54 0.49 7.80
N ILE A 74 1.57 0.69 8.62
CA ILE A 74 1.68 1.87 9.50
C ILE A 74 1.72 3.15 8.67
N LEU A 75 2.55 3.22 7.62
CA LEU A 75 2.64 4.40 6.75
C LEU A 75 1.32 4.72 6.05
N LEU A 76 0.62 3.70 5.55
CA LEU A 76 -0.69 3.86 4.94
C LEU A 76 -1.74 4.33 5.95
N ALA A 77 -1.72 3.79 7.18
CA ALA A 77 -2.62 4.21 8.25
C ALA A 77 -2.36 5.67 8.68
N ILE A 78 -1.09 6.07 8.79
CA ILE A 78 -0.70 7.45 9.07
C ILE A 78 -1.18 8.37 7.94
N THR A 79 -0.95 7.99 6.68
CA THR A 79 -1.41 8.77 5.51
C THR A 79 -2.92 8.96 5.54
N TRP A 80 -3.66 7.88 5.81
CA TRP A 80 -5.12 7.93 5.96
C TRP A 80 -5.56 8.88 7.08
N GLN A 81 -4.93 8.81 8.25
CA GLN A 81 -5.23 9.70 9.37
C GLN A 81 -4.95 11.16 9.04
N LEU A 82 -3.85 11.46 8.36
CA LEU A 82 -3.51 12.83 7.93
C LEU A 82 -4.57 13.39 6.98
N VAL A 83 -4.96 12.61 5.99
CA VAL A 83 -5.94 13.01 4.97
C VAL A 83 -7.32 13.27 5.56
N ILE A 84 -7.79 12.44 6.50
CA ILE A 84 -9.07 12.66 7.17
C ILE A 84 -9.04 13.91 8.05
N ARG A 85 -8.01 14.05 8.89
CA ARG A 85 -7.90 15.19 9.82
C ARG A 85 -7.73 16.51 9.09
N HIS A 86 -7.03 16.52 7.96
CA HIS A 86 -6.92 17.70 7.12
C HIS A 86 -8.25 18.10 6.52
N LYS A 87 -9.11 17.15 6.15
CA LYS A 87 -10.44 17.46 5.62
C LYS A 87 -11.36 18.15 6.65
N GLU A 88 -11.14 17.92 7.94
CA GLU A 88 -11.94 18.51 9.03
C GLU A 88 -11.46 19.90 9.48
N SER A 89 -10.26 20.33 9.07
CA SER A 89 -9.66 21.61 9.43
C SER A 89 -9.76 22.64 8.32
#